data_AF-A0A368K1A0-F1
#
_entry.id   AF-A0A368K1A0-F1
#
_cell.length_a   1.000
_cell.length_b   1.000
_cell.length_c   1.000
_cell.angle_alpha   90.00
_cell.angle_beta   90.00
_cell.angle_gamma   90.00
#
_symmetry.space_group_name_H-M   'P 1'
#
loop_
_entity.id
_entity.type
_entity.pdbx_description
1 polymer ?
#
loop_
_entity_poly.entity_id
_entity_poly.type
_entity_poly.pdbx_seq_one_letter_code
_entity_poly.pdbx_strand_id
1 'polypeptide(L)' 'MTGRSFISTLLLAAALGSALSACGRRGDLEPPPSAVITDENGHTKPKPKEDKPFILDKLIQ' A
#
# COMPACT_ATOMS: atom_id res chain seq x y z
N MET A 1 18.44 -30.32 -24.58
CA MET A 1 18.73 -29.51 -23.37
C MET A 1 17.78 -28.34 -23.15
N THR A 2 16.96 -27.94 -24.13
CA THR A 2 16.05 -26.78 -24.02
C THR A 2 14.83 -27.04 -23.12
N GLY A 3 14.17 -28.20 -23.24
CA GLY A 3 12.92 -28.48 -22.49
C GLY A 3 13.06 -28.46 -20.96
N ARG A 4 14.17 -28.97 -20.41
CA ARG A 4 14.42 -28.98 -18.96
C ARG A 4 14.61 -27.55 -18.41
N SER A 5 15.26 -26.69 -19.19
CA SER A 5 15.48 -25.29 -18.82
C SER A 5 14.17 -24.51 -18.77
N PHE A 6 13.30 -24.68 -19.77
CA PHE A 6 11.97 -24.05 -19.80
C PHE A 6 11.09 -24.45 -18.60
N ILE A 7 11.10 -25.74 -18.24
CA ILE A 7 10.34 -26.24 -17.08
C ILE A 7 10.87 -25.61 -15.78
N SER A 8 12.19 -25.51 -15.63
CA SER A 8 12.80 -24.89 -14.43
C SER A 8 12.44 -23.42 -14.29
N THR A 9 12.44 -22.66 -15.39
CA THR A 9 12.07 -21.23 -15.39
C THR A 9 10.60 -21.03 -15.03
N LEU A 10 9.70 -21.87 -15.55
CA LEU A 10 8.28 -21.82 -15.22
C LEU A 10 8.01 -22.11 -13.73
N LEU A 11 8.69 -23.11 -13.16
CA LEU A 11 8.58 -23.44 -11.74
C LEU A 11 9.09 -22.29 -10.85
N LEU A 12 10.21 -21.68 -11.22
CA LEU A 12 10.76 -20.54 -10.48
C LEU A 12 9.83 -19.33 -10.53
N ALA A 13 9.27 -19.01 -11.69
CA ALA A 13 8.32 -17.91 -11.85
C ALA A 13 7.04 -18.12 -11.02
N ALA A 14 6.51 -19.35 -11.01
CA ALA A 14 5.33 -19.71 -10.22
C ALA A 14 5.59 -19.60 -8.70
N ALA A 15 6.76 -20.04 -8.24
CA ALA A 15 7.15 -19.93 -6.83
C ALA A 15 7.29 -18.46 -6.39
N LEU A 16 7.91 -17.62 -7.22
CA LEU A 16 8.07 -16.20 -6.91
C LEU A 16 6.73 -15.45 -6.94
N GLY A 17 5.87 -15.72 -7.94
CA GLY A 17 4.56 -15.08 -8.05
C GLY A 17 3.63 -15.43 -6.89
N SER A 18 3.66 -16.66 -6.40
CA SER A 18 2.86 -17.08 -5.24
C SER A 18 3.38 -16.47 -3.93
N ALA A 19 4.70 -16.44 -3.71
CA ALA A 19 5.29 -15.82 -2.53
C ALA A 19 5.02 -14.30 -2.44
N LEU A 20 5.13 -13.58 -3.55
CA LEU A 20 4.85 -12.14 -3.61
C LEU A 20 3.35 -11.85 -3.41
N SER A 21 2.47 -12.70 -3.93
CA SER A 21 1.03 -12.59 -3.70
C SER A 21 0.66 -12.83 -2.23
N ALA A 22 1.37 -13.74 -1.55
CA ALA A 22 1.19 -14.00 -0.12
C ALA A 22 1.76 -12.89 0.78
N CYS A 23 2.77 -12.14 0.31
CA CYS A 23 3.39 -11.04 1.06
C CYS A 23 2.74 -9.66 0.78
N GLY A 24 1.66 -9.62 -0.01
CA GLY A 24 1.29 -8.39 -0.71
C GLY A 24 -0.20 -8.16 -0.94
N ARG A 25 -1.08 -8.53 0.00
CA ARG A 25 -2.39 -7.84 0.04
C ARG A 25 -2.19 -6.56 0.84
N ARG A 26 -2.17 -5.43 0.13
CA ARG A 26 -2.35 -4.12 0.75
C ARG A 26 -3.79 -4.10 1.29
N GLY A 27 -3.98 -4.63 2.49
CA GLY A 27 -5.22 -4.49 3.22
C GLY A 27 -5.49 -2.99 3.37
N ASP A 28 -6.76 -2.59 3.28
CA ASP A 28 -7.11 -1.22 3.61
C ASP A 28 -6.61 -0.98 5.03
N LEU A 29 -5.66 -0.06 5.17
CA LEU A 29 -5.11 0.27 6.47
C LEU A 29 -6.26 0.86 7.25
N GLU A 30 -6.64 0.20 8.36
CA GLU A 30 -7.71 0.71 9.21
C GLU A 30 -7.41 2.18 9.50
N PRO A 31 -8.31 3.10 9.09
CA PRO A 31 -8.01 4.51 9.20
C PRO A 31 -7.80 4.82 10.68
N PRO A 32 -6.73 5.57 11.05
CA PRO A 32 -6.51 5.91 12.44
C PRO A 32 -7.76 6.64 12.97
N PRO A 33 -8.12 6.51 14.26
CA PRO A 33 -9.34 7.09 14.82
C PRO A 33 -9.45 8.61 14.62
N SER A 34 -8.33 9.29 14.32
CA SER A 34 -8.24 10.71 14.00
C SER A 34 -8.54 11.09 12.53
N ALA A 35 -8.73 10.10 11.65
CA ALA A 35 -8.92 10.30 10.21
C ALA A 35 -10.39 10.55 9.82
N VAL A 36 -11.31 10.41 10.76
CA VAL A 36 -12.73 10.66 10.55
C VAL A 36 -13.27 11.67 11.56
N ILE A 37 -14.07 12.61 11.08
CA ILE A 37 -14.80 13.57 11.91
C ILE A 37 -16.28 13.22 11.77
N THR A 38 -17.01 13.22 12.89
CA THR A 38 -18.47 13.10 12.88
C THR A 38 -19.06 14.51 12.79
N ASP A 39 -19.77 14.80 11.70
CA ASP A 39 -20.52 16.04 11.55
C ASP A 39 -21.69 16.09 12.56
N GLU A 40 -22.21 17.30 12.83
CA GLU A 40 -23.39 17.57 13.66
C GLU A 40 -24.67 16.80 13.25
N ASN A 41 -24.70 16.30 12.01
CA ASN A 41 -25.79 15.48 11.46
C ASN A 41 -25.52 13.95 11.55
N GLY A 42 -24.51 13.53 12.31
CA GLY A 42 -24.21 12.12 12.59
C GLY A 42 -23.50 11.36 11.46
N HIS A 43 -23.00 12.06 10.44
CA HIS A 43 -22.30 11.44 9.31
C HIS A 43 -20.79 11.42 9.56
N THR A 44 -20.15 10.28 9.30
CA THR A 44 -18.69 10.11 9.43
C THR A 44 -18.02 10.51 8.12
N LYS A 45 -17.25 11.60 8.12
CA LYS A 45 -16.52 12.08 6.94
C LYS A 45 -15.01 12.01 7.14
N PRO A 46 -14.22 11.76 6.08
CA PRO A 46 -12.77 11.82 6.15
C PRO A 46 -12.32 13.24 6.51
N LYS A 47 -11.43 13.34 7.50
CA LYS A 47 -10.85 14.60 7.94
C LYS A 47 -10.10 15.26 6.78
N PRO A 48 -10.40 16.53 6.45
CA PRO A 48 -9.60 17.28 5.48
C PRO A 48 -8.13 17.24 5.89
N LYS A 49 -7.26 16.77 5.00
CA LYS A 49 -5.81 16.78 5.22
C LYS A 49 -5.36 18.23 5.15
N GLU A 50 -4.97 18.78 6.30
CA GLU A 50 -4.34 20.09 6.36
C GLU A 50 -2.94 19.96 5.73
N ASP A 51 -2.72 20.64 4.61
CA ASP A 51 -1.43 20.67 3.92
C ASP A 51 -0.41 21.41 4.77
N LYS A 52 0.31 20.67 5.63
CA LYS A 52 1.39 21.23 6.44
C LYS A 52 2.65 21.30 5.59
N PRO A 53 3.31 22.48 5.48
CA PRO A 53 4.56 22.59 4.74
C PRO A 53 5.58 21.61 5.32
N PHE A 54 6.28 20.88 4.45
CA PHE A 54 7.23 19.86 4.89
C PHE A 54 8.39 20.60 5.57
N ILE A 55 8.90 20.10 6.70
CA ILE A 55 10.00 20.77 7.42
C ILE A 55 11.25 20.89 6.50
N LEU A 56 11.40 19.99 5.52
CA LEU A 56 12.46 20.04 4.51
C LEU A 56 12.31 21.22 3.53
N ASP A 57 11.13 21.82 3.33
CA ASP A 57 11.00 23.05 2.53
C ASP A 57 11.88 24.17 3.09
N LYS A 58 12.06 24.22 4.42
CA LYS A 58 12.97 25.18 5.07
C LYS A 58 14.45 24.83 4.94
N LEU A 59 14.79 23.58 4.62
CA LEU A 59 16.17 23.11 4.49
C LEU A 59 16.67 23.11 3.04
N ILE A 60 15.76 23.14 2.07
CA ILE A 60 16.05 23.13 0.64
C ILE A 60 15.95 24.55 0.02
N GLN A 61 15.57 25.55 0.83
CA GLN A 61 15.60 26.97 0.45
C GLN A 61 16.97 27.61 0.63
#